data_AF-A0AAE1Q9Z0-F1
#
_entry.id   AF-A0AAE1Q9Z0-F1
#
_cell.length_a   1.000
_cell.length_b   1.000
_cell.length_c   1.000
_cell.angle_alpha   90.00
_cell.angle_beta   90.00
_cell.angle_gamma   90.00
#
_symmetry.space_group_name_H-M   'P 1'
#
loop_
_entity.id
_entity.type
_entity.pdbx_description
1 polymer ?
#
loop_
_entity_poly.entity_id
_entity_poly.type
_entity_poly.pdbx_seq_one_letter_code
_entity_poly.pdbx_strand_id
1 'polypeptide(L)'
;MLHYTGGVVLMCLRATFLHLYPGYRNILTGPWQHWSLVGDSHLRYIFDALTQRLRDYPPLEYRIISHKNNSRGRVTKWSDAEDFLSYLRFDSYTSDIQIRHTQSRFTLTWYYDPLLLRLPYLLKVWMEEEVEQEQENVDEEEKVDEEEKVEEEDEDEEEKVEEKVQQLHRPSLLVINSGLHWLSFLDKAYTSGLENNSATLVMFEAQLNQLSPILGRFAKHTPTVFKLLDDVQAADTNPESEEVMSRTNLCHYNEITVSALRGSGVKVWDSTLPLSLGYNHQCSLHPTRTTVNYWWKCHDKRHVGYVLVEQYVDMLLNHACNFYLLVQQRIHRGHCVS
;
A
#
# COMPACT_ATOMS: atom_id res chain seq x y z
N MET A 1 31.29 3.38 -2.37
CA MET A 1 29.93 3.02 -1.88
C MET A 1 29.30 2.20 -3.00
N LEU A 2 28.96 0.94 -2.75
CA LEU A 2 28.48 0.00 -3.77
C LEU A 2 27.16 0.53 -4.38
N HIS A 3 27.11 0.70 -5.70
CA HIS A 3 25.87 0.92 -6.45
C HIS A 3 24.99 -0.33 -6.35
N TYR A 4 24.19 -0.42 -5.28
CA TYR A 4 23.10 -1.39 -5.14
C TYR A 4 21.87 -0.80 -5.87
N THR A 5 21.93 -0.69 -7.20
CA THR A 5 20.86 -0.10 -8.01
C THR A 5 20.17 -1.20 -8.83
N GLY A 6 18.86 -1.34 -8.68
CA GLY A 6 17.98 -2.20 -9.48
C GLY A 6 17.98 -3.71 -9.19
N GLY A 7 19.09 -4.27 -8.72
CA GLY A 7 19.28 -5.72 -8.65
C GLY A 7 18.31 -6.48 -7.74
N VAL A 8 17.89 -5.93 -6.60
CA VAL A 8 17.09 -6.67 -5.59
C VAL A 8 15.62 -6.77 -5.97
N VAL A 9 15.01 -5.71 -6.51
CA VAL A 9 13.63 -5.77 -7.02
C VAL A 9 13.58 -6.63 -8.27
N LEU A 10 14.56 -6.46 -9.17
CA LEU A 10 14.69 -7.34 -10.30
C LEU A 10 15.01 -8.77 -9.87
N MET A 11 15.67 -9.05 -8.73
CA MET A 11 15.88 -10.40 -8.17
C MET A 11 14.66 -10.94 -7.42
N CYS A 12 13.82 -10.14 -6.78
CA CYS A 12 12.46 -10.56 -6.42
C CYS A 12 11.71 -11.00 -7.68
N LEU A 13 11.86 -10.22 -8.76
CA LEU A 13 11.26 -10.46 -10.07
C LEU A 13 12.05 -11.46 -10.96
N ARG A 14 13.27 -11.88 -10.59
CA ARG A 14 14.17 -12.75 -11.39
C ARG A 14 14.62 -14.00 -10.67
N ALA A 15 14.64 -14.04 -9.34
CA ALA A 15 14.84 -15.28 -8.57
C ALA A 15 13.65 -16.23 -8.76
N THR A 16 12.51 -15.73 -9.26
CA THR A 16 11.44 -16.55 -9.83
C THR A 16 11.72 -17.03 -11.27
N PHE A 17 12.67 -16.41 -11.98
CA PHE A 17 12.97 -16.67 -13.39
C PHE A 17 14.30 -17.44 -13.61
N LEU A 18 15.27 -17.39 -12.68
CA LEU A 18 16.60 -17.99 -12.85
C LEU A 18 16.84 -19.20 -11.91
N HIS A 19 16.44 -20.37 -12.41
CA HIS A 19 17.23 -21.62 -12.42
C HIS A 19 17.99 -22.10 -11.17
N LEU A 20 17.41 -22.10 -9.96
CA LEU A 20 17.99 -22.89 -8.85
C LEU A 20 17.10 -23.93 -8.17
N TYR A 21 15.80 -24.04 -8.48
CA TYR A 21 14.99 -25.18 -8.04
C TYR A 21 13.92 -25.56 -9.10
N PRO A 22 13.86 -26.82 -9.57
CA PRO A 22 12.89 -27.26 -10.58
C PRO A 22 11.41 -27.21 -10.13
N GLY A 23 11.14 -26.92 -8.86
CA GLY A 23 9.78 -26.96 -8.28
C GLY A 23 9.03 -25.63 -8.25
N TYR A 24 9.62 -24.49 -8.63
CA TYR A 24 9.03 -23.17 -8.34
C TYR A 24 9.03 -22.21 -9.54
N ARG A 25 8.53 -22.68 -10.68
CA ARG A 25 8.34 -21.87 -11.89
C ARG A 25 7.21 -20.82 -11.82
N ASN A 26 6.42 -20.72 -10.74
CA ASN A 26 5.05 -20.17 -10.82
C ASN A 26 4.76 -18.79 -10.21
N ILE A 27 5.70 -18.05 -9.62
CA ILE A 27 5.33 -16.76 -8.97
C ILE A 27 5.28 -15.57 -9.97
N LEU A 28 5.96 -15.66 -11.12
CA LEU A 28 5.99 -14.59 -12.14
C LEU A 28 5.63 -15.05 -13.54
N THR A 29 5.49 -16.36 -13.75
CA THR A 29 4.68 -16.90 -14.84
C THR A 29 3.24 -17.16 -14.39
N GLY A 30 2.94 -16.89 -13.11
CA GLY A 30 1.63 -17.03 -12.50
C GLY A 30 0.65 -15.90 -12.84
N PRO A 31 -0.54 -15.91 -12.21
CA PRO A 31 -1.56 -14.88 -12.42
C PRO A 31 -1.01 -13.47 -12.11
N TRP A 32 -1.65 -12.47 -12.72
CA TRP A 32 -1.32 -11.05 -12.58
C TRP A 32 -1.01 -10.66 -11.13
N GLN A 33 0.18 -10.12 -10.89
CA GLN A 33 0.61 -9.65 -9.57
C GLN A 33 0.15 -8.21 -9.40
N HIS A 34 -0.83 -8.00 -8.53
CA HIS A 34 -1.31 -6.68 -8.16
C HIS A 34 -0.98 -6.40 -6.70
N TRP A 35 -0.20 -5.36 -6.41
CA TRP A 35 0.08 -4.90 -5.05
C TRP A 35 -0.70 -3.61 -4.77
N SER A 36 -1.44 -3.59 -3.67
CA SER A 36 -2.25 -2.44 -3.26
C SER A 36 -1.70 -1.84 -1.97
N LEU A 37 -1.43 -0.54 -1.99
CA LEU A 37 -1.04 0.28 -0.83
C LEU A 37 -2.22 1.21 -0.51
N VAL A 38 -2.85 1.07 0.64
CA VAL A 38 -4.04 1.86 1.04
C VAL A 38 -3.73 2.66 2.29
N GLY A 39 -3.73 3.99 2.17
CA GLY A 39 -3.47 4.85 3.32
C GLY A 39 -3.13 6.28 2.96
N ASP A 40 -2.25 6.87 3.76
CA ASP A 40 -1.84 8.27 3.65
C ASP A 40 -0.52 8.47 2.87
N SER A 41 0.09 9.64 3.04
CA SER A 41 1.34 10.06 2.42
C SER A 41 2.54 9.18 2.79
N HIS A 42 2.56 8.48 3.93
CA HIS A 42 3.66 7.59 4.27
C HIS A 42 3.71 6.38 3.33
N LEU A 43 2.55 5.78 3.02
CA LEU A 43 2.50 4.72 2.01
C LEU A 43 2.75 5.24 0.60
N ARG A 44 2.39 6.49 0.30
CA ARG A 44 2.78 7.10 -0.97
C ARG A 44 4.29 7.16 -1.14
N TYR A 45 5.06 7.42 -0.07
CA TYR A 45 6.52 7.41 -0.16
C TYR A 45 7.09 6.02 -0.37
N ILE A 46 6.50 5.00 0.26
CA ILE A 46 6.86 3.61 -0.02
C ILE A 46 6.51 3.26 -1.47
N PHE A 47 5.35 3.71 -1.97
CA PHE A 47 4.95 3.55 -3.36
C PHE A 47 5.93 4.23 -4.33
N ASP A 48 6.34 5.48 -4.08
CA ASP A 48 7.36 6.20 -4.87
C ASP A 48 8.68 5.43 -4.88
N ALA A 49 9.20 5.07 -3.71
CA ALA A 49 10.48 4.36 -3.59
C ALA A 49 10.45 2.98 -4.26
N LEU A 50 9.36 2.20 -4.09
CA LEU A 50 9.15 0.96 -4.83
C LEU A 50 9.19 1.18 -6.34
N THR A 51 8.49 2.21 -6.81
CA THR A 51 8.39 2.54 -8.22
C THR A 51 9.75 2.91 -8.80
N GLN A 52 10.55 3.68 -8.06
CA GLN A 52 11.91 4.01 -8.49
C GLN A 52 12.80 2.78 -8.61
N ARG A 53 12.63 1.78 -7.74
CA ARG A 53 13.34 0.51 -7.87
C ARG A 53 12.84 -0.36 -9.04
N LEU A 54 11.61 -0.12 -9.52
CA LEU A 54 11.05 -0.80 -10.69
C LEU A 54 11.46 -0.13 -12.01
N ARG A 55 12.01 1.09 -11.98
CA ARG A 55 12.35 1.88 -13.19
C ARG A 55 13.47 1.24 -14.03
N ASP A 56 14.33 0.45 -13.41
CA ASP A 56 15.62 0.05 -14.00
C ASP A 56 15.54 -0.98 -15.15
N TYR A 57 14.37 -1.29 -15.73
CA TYR A 57 14.09 -1.96 -17.03
C TYR A 57 12.76 -2.72 -16.94
N PRO A 58 11.87 -2.76 -17.98
CA PRO A 58 11.38 -1.80 -19.03
C PRO A 58 10.57 -0.57 -18.54
N PRO A 59 10.08 0.31 -19.46
CA PRO A 59 9.28 1.47 -19.11
C PRO A 59 8.06 1.12 -18.24
N LEU A 60 7.84 1.96 -17.25
CA LEU A 60 6.65 1.95 -16.41
C LEU A 60 5.62 2.89 -17.03
N GLU A 61 4.36 2.49 -16.97
CA GLU A 61 3.25 3.39 -17.27
C GLU A 61 2.50 3.70 -15.99
N TYR A 62 1.94 4.90 -15.91
CA TYR A 62 1.09 5.32 -14.82
C TYR A 62 -0.27 5.80 -15.30
N ARG A 63 -1.24 5.81 -14.39
CA ARG A 63 -2.49 6.54 -14.54
C ARG A 63 -2.97 7.04 -13.18
N ILE A 64 -3.73 8.13 -13.22
CA ILE A 64 -4.38 8.72 -12.06
C ILE A 64 -5.86 8.39 -12.12
N ILE A 65 -6.42 8.00 -10.98
CA ILE A 65 -7.84 7.71 -10.79
C ILE A 65 -8.37 8.75 -9.81
N SER A 66 -9.04 9.78 -10.34
CA SER A 66 -9.54 10.92 -9.56
C SER A 66 -11.00 10.74 -9.19
N HIS A 67 -11.31 10.78 -7.89
CA HIS A 67 -12.68 10.60 -7.37
C HIS A 67 -13.43 11.92 -7.11
N LYS A 68 -12.97 13.04 -7.67
CA LYS A 68 -13.41 14.39 -7.25
C LYS A 68 -14.91 14.71 -7.43
N ASN A 69 -15.69 13.93 -8.18
CA ASN A 69 -17.10 14.25 -8.49
C ASN A 69 -18.06 13.03 -8.34
N ASN A 70 -18.21 12.47 -7.13
CA ASN A 70 -19.28 11.54 -6.72
C ASN A 70 -20.04 10.81 -7.85
N SER A 71 -19.39 9.79 -8.44
CA SER A 71 -19.97 8.49 -8.83
C SER A 71 -19.11 7.74 -9.84
N ARG A 72 -18.24 8.42 -10.60
CA ARG A 72 -17.31 7.77 -11.54
C ARG A 72 -15.96 8.48 -11.51
N GLY A 73 -14.93 7.79 -11.04
CA GLY A 73 -13.59 8.36 -10.99
C GLY A 73 -13.11 8.70 -12.40
N ARG A 74 -12.55 9.90 -12.63
CA ARG A 74 -11.87 10.21 -13.89
C ARG A 74 -10.57 9.42 -13.92
N VAL A 75 -10.53 8.42 -14.78
CA VAL A 75 -9.34 7.61 -15.06
C VAL A 75 -8.58 8.26 -16.21
N THR A 76 -7.31 8.60 -16.01
CA THR A 76 -6.46 9.04 -17.12
C THR A 76 -6.05 7.86 -17.97
N LYS A 77 -5.75 8.10 -19.25
CA LYS A 77 -5.07 7.10 -20.10
C LYS A 77 -3.72 6.74 -19.47
N TRP A 78 -3.27 5.51 -19.71
CA TRP A 78 -1.91 5.12 -19.38
C TRP A 78 -0.92 6.04 -20.09
N SER A 79 0.05 6.54 -19.34
CA SER A 79 1.08 7.47 -19.81
C SER A 79 2.45 7.01 -19.31
N ASP A 80 3.53 7.42 -19.98
CA ASP A 80 4.89 7.11 -19.54
C ASP A 80 5.13 7.67 -18.13
N ALA A 81 5.65 6.83 -17.22
CA ALA A 81 5.85 7.23 -15.83
C ALA A 81 7.08 8.11 -15.61
N GLU A 82 8.04 8.20 -16.54
CA GLU A 82 9.33 8.88 -16.32
C GLU A 82 9.17 10.34 -15.84
N ASP A 83 8.32 11.11 -16.52
CA ASP A 83 8.01 12.48 -16.11
C ASP A 83 7.25 12.51 -14.79
N PHE A 84 6.30 11.59 -14.60
CA PHE A 84 5.47 11.51 -13.41
C PHE A 84 6.24 11.19 -12.13
N LEU A 85 7.27 10.34 -12.20
CA LEU A 85 8.10 9.99 -11.05
C LEU A 85 8.80 11.20 -10.44
N SER A 86 9.13 12.19 -11.26
CA SER A 86 9.67 13.44 -10.75
C SER A 86 8.65 14.17 -9.87
N TYR A 87 7.39 14.28 -10.31
CA TYR A 87 6.32 14.97 -9.57
C TYR A 87 5.79 14.17 -8.38
N LEU A 88 5.73 12.85 -8.50
CA LEU A 88 5.23 11.92 -7.46
C LEU A 88 5.89 12.15 -6.10
N ARG A 89 7.14 12.64 -6.11
CA ARG A 89 7.94 12.91 -4.92
C ARG A 89 7.71 14.31 -4.32
N PHE A 90 7.31 15.31 -5.10
CA PHE A 90 7.21 16.71 -4.65
C PHE A 90 5.79 17.18 -4.41
N ASP A 91 4.83 16.69 -5.19
CA ASP A 91 3.47 17.20 -5.14
C ASP A 91 2.63 16.47 -4.08
N SER A 92 1.60 17.15 -3.60
CA SER A 92 0.55 16.53 -2.80
C SER A 92 -0.48 15.88 -3.71
N TYR A 93 -0.61 14.56 -3.64
CA TYR A 93 -1.64 13.83 -4.36
C TYR A 93 -2.75 13.39 -3.41
N THR A 94 -4.00 13.53 -3.86
CA THR A 94 -5.20 13.08 -3.15
C THR A 94 -6.07 12.21 -4.06
N SER A 95 -5.45 11.56 -5.03
CA SER A 95 -6.08 10.69 -6.02
C SER A 95 -5.36 9.35 -6.03
N ASP A 96 -6.04 8.30 -6.47
CA ASP A 96 -5.37 7.00 -6.55
C ASP A 96 -4.43 7.01 -7.73
N ILE A 97 -3.31 6.32 -7.56
CA ILE A 97 -2.26 6.26 -8.56
C ILE A 97 -1.99 4.80 -8.82
N GLN A 98 -2.03 4.43 -10.09
CA GLN A 98 -1.67 3.10 -10.51
C GLN A 98 -0.46 3.16 -11.43
N ILE A 99 0.48 2.25 -11.21
CA ILE A 99 1.65 2.04 -12.04
C ILE A 99 1.67 0.59 -12.49
N ARG A 100 1.95 0.38 -13.76
CA ARG A 100 2.15 -0.96 -14.32
C ARG A 100 3.48 -1.05 -15.02
N HIS A 101 4.00 -2.26 -15.03
CA HIS A 101 5.17 -2.59 -15.80
C HIS A 101 4.74 -3.05 -17.21
N THR A 102 5.36 -2.52 -18.26
CA THR A 102 4.89 -2.77 -19.64
C THR A 102 5.19 -4.17 -20.16
N GLN A 103 6.18 -4.87 -19.61
CA GLN A 103 6.56 -6.22 -20.06
C GLN A 103 6.35 -7.32 -19.01
N SER A 104 5.79 -6.98 -17.85
CA SER A 104 5.52 -7.96 -16.79
C SER A 104 4.10 -7.74 -16.29
N ARG A 105 3.44 -8.81 -15.86
CA ARG A 105 2.08 -8.73 -15.30
C ARG A 105 2.13 -8.25 -13.86
N PHE A 106 2.73 -7.08 -13.65
CA PHE A 106 2.88 -6.45 -12.35
C PHE A 106 2.25 -5.06 -12.36
N THR A 107 1.36 -4.85 -11.39
CA THR A 107 0.69 -3.58 -11.16
C THR A 107 0.84 -3.20 -9.70
N LEU A 108 1.16 -1.94 -9.44
CA LEU A 108 1.23 -1.34 -8.13
C LEU A 108 0.19 -0.22 -8.06
N THR A 109 -0.69 -0.26 -7.08
CA THR A 109 -1.71 0.78 -6.88
C THR A 109 -1.57 1.40 -5.51
N TRP A 110 -1.51 2.73 -5.43
CA TRP A 110 -1.70 3.47 -4.20
C TRP A 110 -3.09 4.10 -4.17
N TYR A 111 -3.87 3.70 -3.17
CA TYR A 111 -5.19 4.25 -2.88
C TYR A 111 -5.04 5.30 -1.79
N TYR A 112 -5.39 6.54 -2.12
CA TYR A 112 -5.41 7.61 -1.13
C TYR A 112 -6.64 7.44 -0.23
N ASP A 113 -6.43 6.88 0.95
CA ASP A 113 -7.47 6.66 1.96
C ASP A 113 -6.89 6.86 3.37
N PRO A 114 -6.52 8.11 3.71
CA PRO A 114 -5.76 8.40 4.93
C PRO A 114 -6.50 8.02 6.22
N LEU A 115 -7.83 7.88 6.16
CA LEU A 115 -8.70 7.54 7.28
C LEU A 115 -9.29 6.12 7.18
N LEU A 116 -8.93 5.36 6.13
CA LEU A 116 -9.45 4.01 5.87
C LEU A 116 -10.98 3.95 5.75
N LEU A 117 -11.61 5.03 5.29
CA LEU A 117 -13.07 5.09 5.16
C LEU A 117 -13.56 4.39 3.88
N ARG A 118 -12.72 4.31 2.85
CA ARG A 118 -13.02 3.64 1.58
C ARG A 118 -12.57 2.19 1.57
N LEU A 119 -11.61 1.80 2.41
CA LEU A 119 -11.11 0.44 2.52
C LEU A 119 -12.19 -0.65 2.68
N PRO A 120 -13.27 -0.48 3.49
CA PRO A 120 -14.34 -1.48 3.56
C PRO A 120 -14.97 -1.79 2.20
N TYR A 121 -15.18 -0.76 1.38
CA TYR A 121 -15.72 -0.90 0.03
C TYR A 121 -14.73 -1.61 -0.90
N LEU A 122 -13.44 -1.22 -0.87
CA LEU A 122 -12.40 -1.89 -1.66
C LEU A 122 -12.30 -3.38 -1.32
N LEU A 123 -12.28 -3.72 -0.03
CA LEU A 123 -12.25 -5.10 0.45
C LEU A 123 -13.48 -5.88 -0.02
N LYS A 124 -14.67 -5.28 0.03
CA LYS A 124 -15.91 -5.90 -0.44
C LYS A 124 -15.80 -6.26 -1.92
N VAL A 125 -15.43 -5.30 -2.77
CA VAL A 125 -15.26 -5.52 -4.22
C VAL A 125 -14.23 -6.63 -4.48
N TRP A 126 -13.08 -6.58 -3.81
CA TRP A 126 -12.03 -7.61 -3.97
C TRP A 126 -12.39 -9.01 -3.48
N MET A 127 -13.41 -9.14 -2.61
CA MET A 127 -13.91 -10.44 -2.15
C MET A 127 -15.06 -10.96 -3.01
N GLU A 128 -15.82 -10.07 -3.67
CA GLU A 128 -16.95 -10.45 -4.54
C GLU A 128 -16.49 -10.97 -5.90
N GLU A 129 -15.35 -10.50 -6.43
CA GLU A 129 -14.76 -11.01 -7.68
C GLU A 129 -14.49 -12.54 -7.67
N GLU A 130 -14.33 -13.16 -6.50
CA GLU A 130 -14.13 -14.63 -6.41
C GLU A 130 -15.42 -15.41 -6.71
N VAL A 131 -16.58 -14.87 -6.33
CA VAL A 131 -17.85 -15.59 -6.46
C VAL A 131 -18.30 -15.62 -7.92
N GLU A 132 -18.11 -14.53 -8.65
CA GLU A 132 -18.50 -14.46 -10.07
C GLU A 132 -17.61 -15.34 -10.96
N GLN A 133 -16.30 -15.41 -10.69
CA GLN A 133 -15.39 -16.30 -11.42
C GLN A 133 -15.66 -17.78 -11.16
N GLU A 134 -16.07 -18.16 -9.95
CA GLU A 134 -16.45 -19.54 -9.64
C GLU A 134 -17.77 -19.94 -10.33
N GLN A 135 -18.71 -19.00 -10.47
CA GLN A 135 -20.01 -19.25 -11.12
C GLN A 135 -19.88 -19.37 -12.65
N GLU A 136 -19.10 -18.49 -13.29
CA GLU A 136 -18.94 -18.46 -14.76
C GLU A 136 -18.22 -19.73 -15.29
N ASN A 137 -17.25 -20.26 -14.54
CA ASN A 137 -16.59 -21.52 -14.88
C ASN A 137 -17.51 -22.75 -14.76
N VAL A 138 -18.60 -22.67 -14.00
CA VAL A 138 -19.59 -23.77 -13.89
C VAL A 138 -20.56 -23.73 -15.06
N ASP A 139 -20.95 -22.54 -15.52
CA ASP A 139 -21.93 -22.37 -16.60
C ASP A 139 -21.32 -22.59 -18.01
N GLU A 140 -20.00 -22.37 -18.20
CA GLU A 140 -19.31 -22.65 -19.47
C GLU A 140 -19.15 -24.15 -19.77
N GLU A 141 -19.16 -25.04 -18.77
CA GLU A 141 -19.13 -26.49 -19.00
C GLU A 141 -20.49 -27.06 -19.47
N GLU A 142 -21.58 -26.30 -19.37
CA GLU A 142 -22.94 -26.78 -19.69
C GLU A 142 -23.50 -26.26 -21.03
N LYS A 143 -22.74 -25.44 -21.77
CA LYS A 143 -23.17 -24.88 -23.08
C LYS A 143 -22.27 -25.33 -24.22
N VAL A 144 -22.34 -26.61 -24.53
CA VAL A 144 -21.96 -27.16 -25.84
C VAL A 144 -23.28 -27.56 -26.52
N ASP A 145 -23.48 -27.12 -27.76
CA ASP A 145 -24.64 -27.34 -28.64
C ASP A 145 -25.75 -26.26 -28.58
N GLU A 146 -25.52 -25.09 -29.20
CA GLU A 146 -26.55 -24.39 -29.97
C GLU A 146 -25.92 -23.32 -30.88
N GLU A 147 -25.71 -23.69 -32.15
CA GLU A 147 -25.47 -22.77 -33.26
C GLU A 147 -26.81 -22.16 -33.72
N GLU A 148 -26.93 -20.84 -33.85
CA GLU A 148 -27.37 -20.20 -35.11
C GLU A 148 -27.60 -18.67 -35.00
N LYS A 149 -27.29 -18.01 -36.13
CA LYS A 149 -27.76 -16.71 -36.66
C LYS A 149 -27.11 -15.42 -36.17
N VAL A 150 -26.33 -14.87 -37.10
CA VAL A 150 -25.75 -13.53 -37.15
C VAL A 150 -26.74 -12.61 -37.87
N GLU A 151 -27.19 -11.55 -37.20
CA GLU A 151 -27.78 -10.36 -37.84
C GLU A 151 -26.84 -9.16 -37.60
N GLU A 152 -26.57 -8.42 -38.68
CA GLU A 152 -25.75 -7.21 -38.73
C GLU A 152 -26.55 -6.01 -38.21
N GLU A 153 -26.23 -5.46 -37.05
CA GLU A 153 -26.74 -4.15 -36.62
C GLU A 153 -25.64 -3.27 -35.98
N ASP A 154 -25.44 -2.13 -36.66
CA ASP A 154 -25.15 -0.75 -36.21
C ASP A 154 -23.85 -0.35 -35.47
N GLU A 155 -23.05 0.44 -36.21
CA GLU A 155 -21.73 1.02 -35.92
C GLU A 155 -21.68 2.17 -34.88
N ASP A 156 -22.66 2.32 -33.99
CA ASP A 156 -22.72 3.44 -33.02
C ASP A 156 -22.54 3.04 -31.53
N GLU A 157 -22.19 1.77 -31.24
CA GLU A 157 -21.90 1.30 -29.87
C GLU A 157 -20.43 1.48 -29.42
N GLU A 158 -19.54 1.97 -30.28
CA GLU A 158 -18.09 2.00 -29.99
C GLU A 158 -17.68 2.91 -28.81
N GLU A 159 -18.51 3.87 -28.36
CA GLU A 159 -18.18 4.73 -27.21
C GLU A 159 -18.78 4.25 -25.87
N LYS A 160 -19.65 3.23 -25.85
CA LYS A 160 -20.21 2.64 -24.62
C LYS A 160 -19.50 1.38 -24.14
N VAL A 161 -18.59 0.82 -24.94
CA VAL A 161 -17.97 -0.51 -24.70
C VAL A 161 -16.66 -0.46 -23.88
N GLU A 162 -16.05 0.71 -23.65
CA GLU A 162 -14.83 0.82 -22.81
C GLU A 162 -15.04 1.44 -21.41
N GLU A 163 -16.29 1.62 -20.97
CA GLU A 163 -16.62 1.86 -19.56
C GLU A 163 -16.79 0.53 -18.81
N LYS A 164 -16.01 -0.50 -19.17
CA LYS A 164 -15.76 -1.64 -18.29
C LYS A 164 -15.19 -1.06 -17.01
N VAL A 165 -16.04 -0.99 -15.97
CA VAL A 165 -15.67 -0.74 -14.57
C VAL A 165 -14.28 -1.29 -14.40
N GLN A 166 -13.29 -0.41 -14.14
CA GLN A 166 -11.90 -0.82 -13.97
C GLN A 166 -11.91 -2.06 -13.09
N GLN A 167 -11.64 -3.24 -13.67
CA GLN A 167 -11.72 -4.48 -12.91
C GLN A 167 -10.72 -4.32 -11.79
N LEU A 168 -11.26 -4.16 -10.58
CA LEU A 168 -10.50 -3.88 -9.38
C LEU A 168 -9.97 -5.23 -8.95
N HIS A 169 -8.97 -5.75 -9.67
CA HIS A 169 -8.45 -7.07 -9.38
C HIS A 169 -8.02 -7.17 -7.92
N ARG A 170 -8.48 -8.21 -7.24
CA ARG A 170 -8.00 -8.58 -5.91
C ARG A 170 -6.47 -8.52 -5.84
N PRO A 171 -5.89 -7.77 -4.89
CA PRO A 171 -4.45 -7.69 -4.77
C PRO A 171 -3.85 -9.02 -4.27
N SER A 172 -2.70 -9.36 -4.82
CA SER A 172 -1.79 -10.40 -4.32
C SER A 172 -1.06 -10.00 -3.04
N LEU A 173 -0.98 -8.70 -2.74
CA LEU A 173 -0.44 -8.15 -1.49
C LEU A 173 -1.16 -6.84 -1.16
N LEU A 174 -1.65 -6.74 0.07
CA LEU A 174 -2.27 -5.52 0.60
C LEU A 174 -1.42 -4.93 1.73
N VAL A 175 -1.01 -3.68 1.59
CA VAL A 175 -0.30 -2.91 2.62
C VAL A 175 -1.16 -1.73 3.03
N ILE A 176 -1.40 -1.59 4.33
CA ILE A 176 -2.31 -0.60 4.90
C ILE A 176 -1.55 0.26 5.90
N ASN A 177 -1.89 1.55 5.97
CA ASN A 177 -1.42 2.45 7.01
C ASN A 177 -2.48 3.54 7.25
N SER A 178 -2.58 3.99 8.49
CA SER A 178 -3.38 5.16 8.87
C SER A 178 -2.91 5.67 10.23
N GLY A 179 -3.40 6.84 10.62
CA GLY A 179 -3.20 7.42 11.95
C GLY A 179 -2.65 8.85 11.90
N LEU A 180 -1.77 9.18 10.95
CA LEU A 180 -1.19 10.53 10.88
C LEU A 180 -2.25 11.60 10.59
N HIS A 181 -3.20 11.28 9.71
CA HIS A 181 -4.33 12.18 9.45
C HIS A 181 -5.33 12.22 10.62
N TRP A 182 -5.49 11.13 11.37
CA TRP A 182 -6.28 11.15 12.61
C TRP A 182 -5.66 12.08 13.67
N LEU A 183 -4.33 12.07 13.79
CA LEU A 183 -3.59 13.05 14.59
C LEU A 183 -3.77 14.48 14.04
N SER A 184 -3.89 14.65 12.73
CA SER A 184 -4.17 15.99 12.16
C SER A 184 -5.61 16.47 12.44
N PHE A 185 -6.57 15.57 12.66
CA PHE A 185 -7.91 15.96 13.16
C PHE A 185 -7.86 16.40 14.61
N LEU A 186 -7.01 15.76 15.44
CA LEU A 186 -6.72 16.23 16.80
C LEU A 186 -6.17 17.66 16.79
N ASP A 187 -5.21 17.95 15.92
CA ASP A 187 -4.61 19.29 15.75
C ASP A 187 -5.69 20.36 15.51
N LYS A 188 -6.64 20.07 14.63
CA LYS A 188 -7.77 20.97 14.31
C LYS A 188 -8.79 21.10 15.44
N ALA A 189 -9.02 20.03 16.20
CA ALA A 189 -9.91 20.07 17.35
C ALA A 189 -9.30 20.89 18.48
N TYR A 190 -8.01 20.68 18.76
CA TYR A 190 -7.27 21.40 19.78
C TYR A 190 -7.18 22.90 19.47
N THR A 191 -6.79 23.25 18.24
CA THR A 191 -6.75 24.65 17.79
C THR A 191 -8.11 25.34 17.76
N SER A 192 -9.21 24.59 17.76
CA SER A 192 -10.58 25.13 17.88
C SER A 192 -11.10 25.17 19.33
N GLY A 193 -10.27 24.84 20.33
CA GLY A 193 -10.63 24.87 21.76
C GLY A 193 -11.47 23.68 22.22
N LEU A 194 -11.57 22.62 21.40
CA LEU A 194 -12.18 21.36 21.79
C LEU A 194 -11.11 20.50 22.48
N GLU A 195 -11.08 20.52 23.82
CA GLU A 195 -10.07 19.82 24.65
C GLU A 195 -10.08 18.28 24.55
N ASN A 196 -10.87 17.69 23.65
CA ASN A 196 -11.17 16.28 23.74
C ASN A 196 -10.28 15.39 22.86
N ASN A 197 -9.02 15.26 23.25
CA ASN A 197 -8.08 14.31 22.64
C ASN A 197 -8.61 12.85 22.64
N SER A 198 -9.52 12.52 23.55
CA SER A 198 -10.13 11.19 23.61
C SER A 198 -11.07 10.89 22.45
N ALA A 199 -11.71 11.91 21.86
CA ALA A 199 -12.76 11.69 20.86
C ALA A 199 -12.22 11.08 19.56
N THR A 200 -11.09 11.58 19.05
CA THR A 200 -10.49 11.04 17.81
C THR A 200 -9.85 9.67 18.03
N LEU A 201 -9.29 9.40 19.22
CA LEU A 201 -8.78 8.09 19.59
C LEU A 201 -9.91 7.07 19.61
N VAL A 202 -11.05 7.41 20.23
CA VAL A 202 -12.26 6.58 20.24
C VAL A 202 -12.79 6.36 18.82
N MET A 203 -12.81 7.39 17.97
CA MET A 203 -13.22 7.24 16.56
C MET A 203 -12.27 6.34 15.76
N PHE A 204 -10.96 6.49 15.97
CA PHE A 204 -9.94 5.66 15.33
C PHE A 204 -10.05 4.20 15.77
N GLU A 205 -10.19 3.96 17.07
CA GLU A 205 -10.42 2.64 17.65
C GLU A 205 -11.71 2.01 17.10
N ALA A 206 -12.81 2.76 17.06
CA ALA A 206 -14.07 2.29 16.49
C ALA A 206 -13.92 1.90 15.01
N GLN A 207 -13.23 2.72 14.21
CA GLN A 207 -12.96 2.44 12.80
C GLN A 207 -12.14 1.15 12.63
N LEU A 208 -11.08 0.96 13.43
CA LEU A 208 -10.27 -0.26 13.37
C LEU A 208 -11.03 -1.49 13.85
N ASN A 209 -11.84 -1.38 14.91
CA ASN A 209 -12.68 -2.48 15.39
C ASN A 209 -13.74 -2.89 14.35
N GLN A 210 -14.29 -1.93 13.60
CA GLN A 210 -15.18 -2.22 12.47
C GLN A 210 -14.44 -2.92 11.31
N LEU A 211 -13.23 -2.47 10.99
CA LEU A 211 -12.41 -3.02 9.89
C LEU A 211 -11.84 -4.39 10.21
N SER A 212 -11.44 -4.64 11.45
CA SER A 212 -10.73 -5.86 11.89
C SER A 212 -11.38 -7.17 11.43
N PRO A 213 -12.70 -7.42 11.59
CA PRO A 213 -13.30 -8.67 11.12
C PRO A 213 -13.32 -8.79 9.58
N ILE A 214 -13.39 -7.67 8.84
CA ILE A 214 -13.35 -7.68 7.37
C ILE A 214 -11.93 -7.99 6.90
N LEU A 215 -10.95 -7.29 7.46
CA LEU A 215 -9.54 -7.53 7.21
C LEU A 215 -9.13 -8.94 7.58
N GLY A 216 -9.65 -9.49 8.68
CA GLY A 216 -9.32 -10.84 9.09
C GLY A 216 -9.87 -11.92 8.15
N ARG A 217 -11.01 -11.67 7.49
CA ARG A 217 -11.48 -12.55 6.40
C ARG A 217 -10.59 -12.40 5.17
N PHE A 218 -10.29 -11.17 4.77
CA PHE A 218 -9.45 -10.89 3.61
C PHE A 218 -8.03 -11.49 3.75
N ALA A 219 -7.44 -11.37 4.94
CA ALA A 219 -6.09 -11.83 5.26
C ALA A 219 -5.93 -13.36 5.25
N LYS A 220 -7.01 -14.13 5.24
CA LYS A 220 -6.96 -15.60 5.09
C LYS A 220 -6.46 -16.02 3.71
N HIS A 221 -6.67 -15.18 2.70
CA HIS A 221 -6.41 -15.51 1.30
C HIS A 221 -5.41 -14.54 0.65
N THR A 222 -5.34 -13.29 1.11
CA THR A 222 -4.35 -12.31 0.64
C THR A 222 -3.38 -11.94 1.76
N PRO A 223 -2.06 -12.06 1.56
CA PRO A 223 -1.07 -11.44 2.44
C PRO A 223 -1.41 -9.98 2.72
N THR A 224 -1.71 -9.68 3.99
CA THR A 224 -2.15 -8.35 4.42
C THR A 224 -1.25 -7.84 5.52
N VAL A 225 -0.73 -6.64 5.33
CA VAL A 225 0.19 -5.95 6.22
C VAL A 225 -0.44 -4.66 6.70
N PHE A 226 -0.38 -4.41 8.00
CA PHE A 226 -0.68 -3.09 8.55
C PHE A 226 0.60 -2.48 9.09
N LYS A 227 1.08 -1.42 8.45
CA LYS A 227 2.24 -0.65 8.88
C LYS A 227 1.80 0.31 9.98
N LEU A 228 2.46 0.27 11.13
CA LEU A 228 2.24 1.20 12.23
C LEU A 228 2.71 2.62 11.88
N LEU A 229 2.31 3.59 12.71
CA LEU A 229 2.80 4.96 12.62
C LEU A 229 4.28 4.98 12.95
N ASP A 230 5.01 5.78 12.17
CA ASP A 230 6.42 6.04 12.42
C ASP A 230 6.56 7.05 13.53
N ASP A 231 7.71 7.02 14.22
CA ASP A 231 8.12 8.23 14.93
C ASP A 231 8.37 9.34 13.89
N VAL A 232 8.10 10.59 14.25
CA VAL A 232 8.25 11.75 13.35
C VAL A 232 9.01 12.85 14.07
N GLN A 233 9.77 13.67 13.35
CA GLN A 233 10.56 14.76 13.96
C GLN A 233 9.70 15.74 14.79
N ALA A 234 8.42 15.91 14.45
CA ALA A 234 7.49 16.74 15.22
C ALA A 234 7.31 16.25 16.66
N ALA A 235 7.57 14.97 16.95
CA ALA A 235 7.52 14.40 18.28
C ALA A 235 8.68 14.86 19.18
N ASP A 236 9.80 15.31 18.59
CA ASP A 236 11.03 15.68 19.32
C ASP A 236 11.37 17.19 19.27
N THR A 237 10.77 17.97 18.36
CA THR A 237 11.29 19.31 17.99
C THR A 237 10.39 20.51 18.25
N ASN A 238 9.16 20.34 18.73
CA ASN A 238 8.26 21.47 18.89
C ASN A 238 7.32 21.32 20.11
N PRO A 239 7.48 22.16 21.15
CA PRO A 239 6.68 22.09 22.37
C PRO A 239 5.18 22.36 22.16
N GLU A 240 4.79 23.02 21.07
CA GLU A 240 3.37 23.18 20.72
C GLU A 240 2.80 21.98 19.96
N SER A 241 3.64 21.22 19.22
CA SER A 241 3.22 19.94 18.64
C SER A 241 3.44 18.75 19.57
N GLU A 242 4.09 18.96 20.72
CA GLU A 242 4.27 17.97 21.79
C GLU A 242 2.94 17.47 22.35
N GLU A 243 1.81 18.14 22.12
CA GLU A 243 0.52 17.58 22.51
C GLU A 243 -0.08 16.66 21.47
N VAL A 244 -0.05 17.03 20.18
CA VAL A 244 -0.80 16.30 19.14
C VAL A 244 0.03 15.19 18.49
N MET A 245 1.21 15.52 17.95
CA MET A 245 2.11 14.54 17.30
C MET A 245 3.18 14.06 18.26
N SER A 246 2.80 13.88 19.52
CA SER A 246 3.66 13.43 20.61
C SER A 246 3.99 11.95 20.47
N ARG A 247 5.13 11.54 21.01
CA ARG A 247 5.49 10.11 21.09
C ARG A 247 4.41 9.31 21.83
N THR A 248 3.82 9.88 22.88
CA THR A 248 2.71 9.26 23.63
C THR A 248 1.50 8.99 22.74
N ASN A 249 1.07 9.96 21.93
CA ASN A 249 -0.06 9.75 21.02
C ASN A 249 0.28 8.75 19.91
N LEU A 250 1.47 8.84 19.30
CA LEU A 250 1.92 7.87 18.32
C LEU A 250 1.89 6.44 18.89
N CYS A 251 2.38 6.25 20.13
CA CYS A 251 2.29 4.99 20.85
C CYS A 251 0.84 4.55 21.06
N HIS A 252 -0.06 5.43 21.53
CA HIS A 252 -1.47 5.07 21.74
C HIS A 252 -2.17 4.61 20.45
N TYR A 253 -1.98 5.33 19.33
CA TYR A 253 -2.54 4.91 18.03
C TYR A 253 -1.98 3.55 17.58
N ASN A 254 -0.68 3.33 17.81
CA ASN A 254 -0.04 2.05 17.50
C ASN A 254 -0.55 0.91 18.40
N GLU A 255 -0.74 1.15 19.70
CA GLU A 255 -1.29 0.18 20.65
C GLU A 255 -2.74 -0.20 20.31
N ILE A 256 -3.58 0.78 19.99
CA ILE A 256 -4.95 0.55 19.49
C ILE A 256 -4.91 -0.35 18.26
N THR A 257 -4.02 -0.04 17.30
CA THR A 257 -3.85 -0.83 16.07
C THR A 257 -3.45 -2.27 16.36
N VAL A 258 -2.43 -2.48 17.20
CA VAL A 258 -1.96 -3.81 17.60
C VAL A 258 -3.06 -4.59 18.32
N SER A 259 -3.82 -3.94 19.19
CA SER A 259 -4.93 -4.54 19.93
C SER A 259 -6.06 -4.96 19.00
N ALA A 260 -6.56 -4.04 18.18
CA ALA A 260 -7.69 -4.26 17.28
C ALA A 260 -7.42 -5.33 16.22
N LEU A 261 -6.18 -5.44 15.73
CA LEU A 261 -5.79 -6.43 14.71
C LEU A 261 -5.28 -7.75 15.29
N ARG A 262 -5.22 -7.90 16.61
CA ARG A 262 -4.75 -9.13 17.26
C ARG A 262 -5.61 -10.32 16.85
N GLY A 263 -4.97 -11.38 16.34
CA GLY A 263 -5.66 -12.61 15.92
C GLY A 263 -6.42 -12.51 14.59
N SER A 264 -6.43 -11.35 13.93
CA SER A 264 -7.07 -11.17 12.61
C SER A 264 -6.33 -11.90 11.48
N GLY A 265 -5.05 -12.24 11.68
CA GLY A 265 -4.17 -12.76 10.62
C GLY A 265 -3.47 -11.66 9.82
N VAL A 266 -3.85 -10.39 10.00
CA VAL A 266 -3.10 -9.24 9.47
C VAL A 266 -1.74 -9.15 10.15
N LYS A 267 -0.67 -9.04 9.36
CA LYS A 267 0.67 -8.86 9.89
C LYS A 267 0.89 -7.39 10.26
N VAL A 268 1.04 -7.10 11.55
CA VAL A 268 1.37 -5.75 12.01
C VAL A 268 2.88 -5.53 11.88
N TRP A 269 3.28 -4.46 11.19
CA TRP A 269 4.67 -4.04 11.05
C TRP A 269 4.94 -2.85 11.93
N ASP A 270 5.75 -3.09 12.95
CA ASP A 270 6.31 -2.04 13.75
C ASP A 270 7.44 -1.37 12.98
N SER A 271 7.17 -0.17 12.48
CA SER A 271 8.16 0.68 11.80
C SER A 271 8.85 1.65 12.76
N THR A 272 8.53 1.60 14.06
CA THR A 272 9.19 2.35 15.16
C THR A 272 10.52 1.70 15.62
N LEU A 273 11.12 0.88 14.76
CA LEU A 273 12.43 0.25 15.00
C LEU A 273 13.47 1.28 15.47
N PRO A 274 14.51 0.88 16.22
CA PRO A 274 15.58 1.78 16.67
C PRO A 274 16.18 2.67 15.58
N LEU A 275 16.13 2.22 14.33
CA LEU A 275 16.54 3.00 13.16
C LEU A 275 15.68 4.26 12.94
N SER A 276 14.36 4.16 13.10
CA SER A 276 13.44 5.31 12.95
C SER A 276 13.70 6.37 14.01
N LEU A 277 13.85 5.95 15.27
CA LEU A 277 14.20 6.81 16.41
C LEU A 277 15.55 7.49 16.18
N GLY A 278 16.58 6.71 15.83
CA GLY A 278 17.92 7.23 15.55
C GLY A 278 17.91 8.21 14.37
N TYR A 279 17.18 7.90 13.30
CA TYR A 279 17.08 8.75 12.13
C TYR A 279 16.40 10.09 12.45
N ASN A 280 15.25 10.06 13.14
CA ASN A 280 14.53 11.27 13.53
C ASN A 280 15.34 12.13 14.50
N HIS A 281 16.02 11.50 15.46
CA HIS A 281 16.92 12.21 16.36
C HIS A 281 18.02 12.95 15.57
N GLN A 282 18.66 12.28 14.60
CA GLN A 282 19.66 12.93 13.75
C GLN A 282 19.06 14.05 12.89
N CYS A 283 17.85 13.89 12.39
CA CYS A 283 17.13 14.96 11.69
C CYS A 283 16.86 16.18 12.56
N SER A 284 16.51 15.96 13.83
CA SER A 284 16.30 17.02 14.82
C SER A 284 17.59 17.78 15.15
N LEU A 285 18.73 17.07 15.21
CA LEU A 285 20.05 17.68 15.43
C LEU A 285 20.58 18.44 14.20
N HIS A 286 20.25 17.96 13.00
CA HIS A 286 20.74 18.47 11.73
C HIS A 286 19.57 18.74 10.76
N PRO A 287 18.80 19.82 10.96
CA PRO A 287 17.60 20.12 10.16
C PRO A 287 17.90 20.56 8.72
N THR A 288 19.11 20.33 8.23
CA THR A 288 19.56 20.79 6.91
C THR A 288 18.83 20.00 5.82
N ARG A 289 17.92 20.69 5.12
CA ARG A 289 17.27 20.18 3.91
C ARG A 289 18.29 20.17 2.78
N THR A 290 18.91 19.04 2.45
CA THR A 290 19.75 18.96 1.25
C THR A 290 18.87 19.02 0.00
N THR A 291 19.09 20.04 -0.83
CA THR A 291 18.16 20.44 -1.92
C THR A 291 18.23 19.57 -3.17
N VAL A 292 19.25 18.73 -3.35
CA VAL A 292 19.49 18.10 -4.67
C VAL A 292 19.70 16.59 -4.64
N ASN A 293 20.34 16.03 -3.60
CA ASN A 293 20.81 14.65 -3.69
C ASN A 293 20.02 13.62 -2.86
N TYR A 294 19.03 13.99 -2.06
CA TYR A 294 18.13 13.07 -1.32
C TYR A 294 18.79 12.05 -0.35
N TRP A 295 20.12 11.96 -0.29
CA TRP A 295 20.83 10.97 0.53
C TRP A 295 20.58 11.17 2.03
N TRP A 296 20.16 12.38 2.43
CA TRP A 296 19.80 12.72 3.81
C TRP A 296 18.69 13.78 3.85
N LYS A 297 17.45 13.41 3.46
CA LYS A 297 16.32 14.33 3.48
C LYS A 297 15.36 14.02 4.63
N CYS A 298 15.43 14.82 5.68
CA CYS A 298 14.36 15.03 6.65
C CYS A 298 13.26 15.84 5.93
N HIS A 299 12.33 15.15 5.26
CA HIS A 299 11.42 15.76 4.28
C HIS A 299 10.68 16.98 4.86
N ASP A 300 9.97 16.73 5.96
CA ASP A 300 9.41 17.73 6.85
C ASP A 300 9.31 17.15 8.26
N LYS A 301 8.63 17.84 9.17
CA LYS A 301 8.49 17.41 10.56
C LYS A 301 7.51 16.24 10.76
N ARG A 302 6.63 15.99 9.80
CA ARG A 302 5.50 15.03 9.89
C ARG A 302 5.79 13.72 9.16
N HIS A 303 6.82 13.68 8.33
CA HIS A 303 7.18 12.51 7.54
C HIS A 303 8.58 12.01 7.85
N VAL A 304 8.74 10.69 7.72
CA VAL A 304 10.05 10.04 7.75
C VAL A 304 10.93 10.48 6.58
N GLY A 305 12.25 10.42 6.77
CA GLY A 305 13.18 10.73 5.70
C GLY A 305 13.42 9.56 4.74
N TYR A 306 14.05 9.88 3.61
CA TYR A 306 14.17 8.99 2.46
C TYR A 306 14.90 7.66 2.76
N VAL A 307 15.97 7.70 3.57
CA VAL A 307 16.73 6.50 3.95
C VAL A 307 15.83 5.48 4.67
N LEU A 308 14.92 5.97 5.51
CA LEU A 308 14.01 5.10 6.26
C LEU A 308 12.89 4.55 5.36
N VAL A 309 12.41 5.35 4.39
CA VAL A 309 11.48 4.89 3.36
C VAL A 309 12.09 3.76 2.54
N GLU A 310 13.34 3.87 2.10
CA GLU A 310 14.05 2.79 1.40
C GLU A 310 14.13 1.52 2.25
N GLN A 311 14.36 1.66 3.56
CA GLN A 311 14.35 0.51 4.45
C GLN A 311 12.96 -0.14 4.57
N TYR A 312 11.88 0.66 4.55
CA TYR A 312 10.53 0.10 4.50
C TYR A 312 10.26 -0.64 3.20
N VAL A 313 10.80 -0.16 2.08
CA VAL A 313 10.76 -0.90 0.82
C VAL A 313 11.53 -2.22 0.93
N ASP A 314 12.70 -2.25 1.56
CA ASP A 314 13.44 -3.49 1.81
C ASP A 314 12.66 -4.46 2.70
N MET A 315 11.98 -3.98 3.74
CA MET A 315 11.10 -4.80 4.57
C MET A 315 9.94 -5.37 3.77
N LEU A 316 9.35 -4.58 2.88
CA LEU A 316 8.24 -4.97 2.02
C LEU A 316 8.65 -6.03 0.99
N LEU A 317 9.77 -5.81 0.31
CA LEU A 317 10.34 -6.79 -0.62
C LEU A 317 10.76 -8.08 0.10
N ASN A 318 11.35 -7.97 1.29
CA ASN A 318 11.63 -9.14 2.12
C ASN A 318 10.34 -9.88 2.48
N HIS A 319 9.26 -9.19 2.85
CA HIS A 319 8.01 -9.87 3.14
C HIS A 319 7.41 -10.58 1.93
N ALA A 320 7.43 -9.92 0.78
CA ALA A 320 6.83 -10.44 -0.44
C ALA A 320 7.66 -11.57 -1.07
N CYS A 321 8.99 -11.50 -1.00
CA CYS A 321 9.87 -12.37 -1.77
C CYS A 321 10.74 -13.32 -0.94
N ASN A 322 10.94 -13.06 0.36
CA ASN A 322 11.86 -13.88 1.15
C ASN A 322 11.17 -15.17 1.60
N PHE A 323 11.28 -16.18 0.75
CA PHE A 323 10.78 -17.53 1.01
C PHE A 323 11.30 -18.13 2.32
N TYR A 324 12.54 -17.82 2.72
CA TYR A 324 13.12 -18.35 3.95
C TYR A 324 12.43 -17.80 5.20
N LEU A 325 11.89 -16.57 5.17
CA LEU A 325 11.09 -16.05 6.28
C LEU A 325 9.82 -16.89 6.50
N LEU A 326 9.17 -17.37 5.43
CA LEU A 326 7.99 -18.23 5.54
C LEU A 326 8.35 -19.58 6.19
N VAL A 327 9.50 -20.15 5.83
CA VAL A 327 10.00 -21.41 6.43
C VAL A 327 10.34 -21.20 7.91
N GLN A 328 11.06 -20.15 8.26
CA GLN A 328 11.44 -19.84 9.65
C GLN A 328 10.22 -19.60 10.55
N GLN A 329 9.19 -18.90 10.04
CA GLN A 329 7.96 -18.65 10.78
C GLN A 329 7.17 -19.94 11.07
N ARG A 330 7.16 -20.91 10.15
CA ARG A 330 6.54 -22.22 10.38
C ARG A 330 7.28 -23.03 11.44
N ILE A 331 8.61 -23.00 11.42
CA ILE A 331 9.45 -23.68 12.43
C ILE A 331 9.19 -23.11 13.83
N HIS A 332 9.09 -21.78 13.97
CA HIS A 332 8.86 -21.16 15.28
C HIS A 332 7.44 -21.42 15.83
N ARG A 333 6.43 -21.54 14.98
CA ARG A 333 5.07 -21.92 15.42
C ARG A 333 4.97 -23.37 15.89
N GLY A 334 5.89 -24.25 15.46
CA GLY A 334 5.94 -25.66 15.88
C GLY A 334 6.66 -25.91 17.22
N HIS A 335 7.24 -24.89 17.86
CA HIS A 335 8.04 -25.05 19.09
C HIS A 335 7.52 -24.25 20.29
N CYS A 336 6.37 -23.59 20.17
CA CYS A 336 5.69 -22.91 21.29
C CYS A 336 4.31 -23.53 21.60
N VAL A 337 4.19 -24.85 21.46
CA VAL A 337 3.12 -25.64 22.09
C VAL A 337 3.80 -26.69 22.97
N SER A 338 4.13 -26.29 24.19
CA SER A 338 4.39 -27.15 25.34
C SER A 338 3.95 -26.42 26.59
#